data_AF-A0A399Y5C5-F1
#
_entry.id   AF-A0A399Y5C5-F1
#
_cell.length_a   1.000
_cell.length_b   1.000
_cell.length_c   1.000
_cell.angle_alpha   90.00
_cell.angle_beta   90.00
_cell.angle_gamma   90.00
#
_symmetry.space_group_name_H-M   'P 1'
#
loop_
_entity.id
_entity.type
_entity.pdbx_description
1 polymer ?
#
loop_
_entity_poly.entity_id
_entity_poly.type
_entity_poly.pdbx_seq_one_letter_code
_entity_poly.pdbx_strand_id
1 'polypeptide(L)'
;RHRASAGQLLAAVRAAGAPRVALLPNDADTVMVAMAAADAAAREGVVVDVVPSRTLVQGLAALAVLDPAADPDAAVAAMTEAAAAVRPGALTRAERAAETQVGPVAPGQWIGIVDHAIVAVDDQLAPVASRVLDLLWHDGAEVVTVLRGHDARDDELAGVLEELARRRPGVEVEQVEGGQPTYPYLLGVE
;
A
#
# COMPACT_ATOMS: atom_id res chain seq x y z
N ARG A 1 -1.69 -16.68 4.83
CA ARG A 1 -0.76 -15.60 4.42
C ARG A 1 0.58 -15.87 5.06
N HIS A 2 1.67 -15.98 4.28
CA HIS A 2 3.01 -16.22 4.82
C HIS A 2 3.70 -14.86 5.02
N ARG A 3 3.74 -14.37 6.26
CA ARG A 3 4.49 -13.15 6.60
C ARG A 3 5.94 -13.50 6.87
N ALA A 4 6.86 -12.63 6.45
CA ALA A 4 8.27 -12.82 6.71
C ALA A 4 8.55 -12.75 8.22
N SER A 5 9.29 -13.71 8.76
CA SER A 5 9.82 -13.63 10.12
C SER A 5 11.03 -12.69 10.20
N ALA A 6 11.41 -12.26 11.40
CA ALA A 6 12.59 -11.42 11.60
C ALA A 6 13.86 -12.10 11.05
N GLY A 7 13.96 -13.43 11.18
CA GLY A 7 15.07 -14.20 10.62
C GLY A 7 15.09 -14.20 9.09
N GLN A 8 13.92 -14.21 8.44
CA GLN A 8 13.84 -14.11 6.97
C GLN A 8 14.19 -12.70 6.49
N LEU A 9 13.72 -11.65 7.18
CA LEU A 9 14.08 -10.27 6.87
C LEU A 9 15.58 -10.04 7.07
N LEU A 10 16.16 -10.53 8.18
CA LEU A 10 17.61 -10.46 8.42
C LEU A 10 18.40 -11.20 7.35
N ALA A 11 17.93 -12.37 6.89
CA ALA A 11 18.55 -13.08 5.78
C ALA A 11 18.51 -12.27 4.49
N ALA A 12 17.42 -11.56 4.20
CA ALA A 12 17.31 -10.67 3.05
C ALA A 12 18.26 -9.46 3.17
N VAL A 13 18.36 -8.84 4.35
CA VAL A 13 19.34 -7.77 4.63
C VAL A 13 20.76 -8.23 4.36
N ARG A 14 21.14 -9.42 4.84
CA ARG A 14 22.47 -10.00 4.58
C ARG A 14 22.70 -10.26 3.09
N ALA A 15 21.68 -10.76 2.39
CA ALA A 15 21.75 -11.04 0.96
C ALA A 15 21.89 -9.77 0.10
N ALA A 16 21.46 -8.61 0.60
CA ALA A 16 21.66 -7.33 -0.08
C ALA A 16 23.14 -6.94 -0.20
N GLY A 17 24.00 -7.45 0.69
CA GLY A 17 25.46 -7.23 0.62
C GLY A 17 25.90 -5.77 0.78
N ALA A 18 25.00 -4.91 1.28
CA ALA A 18 25.25 -3.49 1.47
C ALA A 18 25.55 -3.18 2.94
N PRO A 19 26.43 -2.20 3.23
CA PRO A 19 26.71 -1.76 4.60
C PRO A 19 25.52 -1.02 5.23
N ARG A 20 24.59 -0.53 4.40
CA ARG A 20 23.37 0.16 4.80
C ARG A 20 22.21 -0.30 3.92
N VAL A 21 21.04 -0.56 4.52
CA VAL A 21 19.85 -1.08 3.83
C VAL A 21 18.61 -0.32 4.28
N ALA A 22 17.83 0.24 3.35
CA ALA A 22 16.47 0.67 3.62
C ALA A 22 15.52 -0.54 3.53
N LEU A 23 14.75 -0.80 4.60
CA LEU A 23 13.83 -1.92 4.71
C LEU A 23 12.39 -1.42 4.75
N LEU A 24 11.58 -1.84 3.78
CA LEU A 24 10.17 -1.43 3.63
C LEU A 24 9.25 -2.62 3.99
N PRO A 25 8.58 -2.61 5.16
CA PRO A 25 7.76 -3.73 5.61
C PRO A 25 6.52 -3.96 4.72
N ASN A 26 5.90 -2.88 4.23
CA ASN A 26 4.72 -2.88 3.36
C ASN A 26 3.49 -3.67 3.89
N ASP A 27 3.50 -4.00 5.19
CA ASP A 27 2.44 -4.69 5.92
C ASP A 27 2.52 -4.23 7.38
N ALA A 28 1.42 -3.70 7.90
CA ALA A 28 1.34 -3.14 9.25
C ALA A 28 1.84 -4.12 10.33
N ASP A 29 1.54 -5.41 10.18
CA ASP A 29 1.91 -6.44 11.16
C ASP A 29 3.40 -6.85 11.06
N THR A 30 4.08 -6.43 9.98
CA THR A 30 5.50 -6.73 9.72
C THR A 30 6.43 -5.60 10.18
N VAL A 31 5.92 -4.41 10.51
CA VAL A 31 6.74 -3.27 10.96
C VAL A 31 7.59 -3.62 12.20
N MET A 32 6.97 -4.18 13.24
CA MET A 32 7.70 -4.59 14.45
C MET A 32 8.72 -5.71 14.18
N VAL A 33 8.42 -6.58 13.22
CA VAL A 33 9.30 -7.67 12.80
C VAL A 33 10.52 -7.13 12.05
N ALA A 34 10.31 -6.10 11.22
CA ALA A 34 11.38 -5.39 10.52
C ALA A 34 12.30 -4.63 11.49
N MET A 35 11.75 -3.99 12.52
CA MET A 35 12.56 -3.36 13.58
C MET A 35 13.43 -4.38 14.31
N ALA A 36 12.88 -5.54 14.66
CA ALA A 36 13.66 -6.61 15.29
C ALA A 36 14.78 -7.15 14.39
N ALA A 37 14.55 -7.22 13.07
CA ALA A 37 15.57 -7.59 12.09
C ALA A 37 16.67 -6.53 11.97
N ALA A 38 16.29 -5.24 11.99
CA ALA A 38 17.24 -4.13 12.01
C ALA A 38 18.15 -4.15 13.24
N ASP A 39 17.57 -4.36 14.43
CA ASP A 39 18.34 -4.51 15.69
C ASP A 39 19.32 -5.68 15.65
N ALA A 40 18.93 -6.79 15.00
CA ALA A 40 19.81 -7.94 14.82
C ALA A 40 20.94 -7.63 13.82
N ALA A 41 20.64 -6.98 12.70
CA ALA A 41 21.62 -6.57 11.70
C ALA A 41 22.63 -5.56 12.25
N ALA A 42 22.21 -4.66 13.15
CA ALA A 42 23.10 -3.71 13.81
C ALA A 42 24.19 -4.41 14.64
N ARG A 43 23.88 -5.57 15.27
CA ARG A 43 24.90 -6.39 15.98
C ARG A 43 25.92 -7.02 15.03
N GLU A 44 25.61 -7.08 13.73
CA GLU A 44 26.48 -7.59 12.66
C GLU A 44 27.18 -6.46 11.89
N GLY A 45 27.00 -5.20 12.32
CA GLY A 45 27.63 -4.04 11.69
C GLY A 45 26.94 -3.54 10.41
N VAL A 46 25.71 -3.99 10.13
CA VAL A 46 24.90 -3.50 9.01
C VAL A 46 23.90 -2.47 9.54
N VAL A 47 23.89 -1.28 8.94
CA VAL A 47 22.89 -0.25 9.26
C VAL A 47 21.60 -0.58 8.52
N VAL A 48 20.48 -0.67 9.23
CA VAL A 48 19.17 -0.93 8.61
C VAL A 48 18.20 0.15 9.02
N ASP A 49 17.75 0.92 8.04
CA ASP A 49 16.71 1.94 8.23
C ASP A 49 15.36 1.35 7.86
N VAL A 50 14.46 1.28 8.84
CA VAL A 50 13.09 0.82 8.60
C VAL A 50 12.24 2.00 8.17
N VAL A 51 11.87 2.05 6.88
CA VAL A 51 10.87 2.99 6.37
C VAL A 51 9.50 2.42 6.77
N PRO A 52 8.69 3.10 7.59
CA PRO A 52 7.53 2.52 8.27
C PRO A 52 6.29 2.36 7.35
N SER A 53 6.47 1.85 6.13
CA SER A 53 5.38 1.54 5.22
C SER A 53 4.52 0.38 5.74
N ARG A 54 3.20 0.60 5.77
CA ARG A 54 2.21 -0.36 6.28
C ARG A 54 1.42 -1.05 5.18
N THR A 55 1.56 -0.56 3.94
CA THR A 55 0.94 -1.10 2.72
C THR A 55 1.92 -1.04 1.55
N LEU A 56 1.62 -1.79 0.48
CA LEU A 56 2.44 -1.78 -0.75
C LEU A 56 2.44 -0.41 -1.44
N VAL A 57 1.32 0.31 -1.47
CA VAL A 57 1.23 1.63 -2.11
C VAL A 57 2.06 2.68 -1.37
N GLN A 58 2.13 2.62 -0.03
CA GLN A 58 3.07 3.44 0.75
C GLN A 58 4.53 3.11 0.43
N GLY A 59 4.82 1.82 0.23
CA GLY A 59 6.15 1.38 -0.19
C GLY A 59 6.53 1.85 -1.59
N LEU A 60 5.57 1.88 -2.52
CA LEU A 60 5.78 2.40 -3.86
C LEU A 60 6.08 3.90 -3.85
N ALA A 61 5.32 4.69 -3.11
CA ALA A 61 5.60 6.12 -2.93
C ALA A 61 6.99 6.36 -2.34
N ALA A 62 7.37 5.59 -1.32
CA ALA A 62 8.72 5.64 -0.77
C ALA A 62 9.80 5.33 -1.82
N LEU A 63 9.61 4.29 -2.64
CA LEU A 63 10.58 3.94 -3.68
C LEU A 63 10.64 4.97 -4.82
N ALA A 64 9.52 5.63 -5.13
CA ALA A 64 9.45 6.61 -6.21
C ALA A 64 10.32 7.85 -5.94
N VAL A 65 10.50 8.21 -4.66
CA VAL A 65 11.32 9.37 -4.25
C VAL A 65 12.77 9.02 -3.90
N LEU A 66 13.17 7.76 -4.04
CA LEU A 66 14.54 7.34 -3.76
C LEU A 66 15.51 7.98 -4.75
N ASP A 67 16.35 8.89 -4.26
CA ASP A 67 17.49 9.45 -5.00
C ASP A 67 18.80 8.74 -4.59
N PRO A 68 19.39 7.90 -5.46
CA PRO A 68 20.66 7.21 -5.17
C PRO A 68 21.86 8.15 -5.01
N ALA A 69 21.76 9.41 -5.43
CA ALA A 69 22.82 10.41 -5.30
C ALA A 69 22.71 11.24 -4.01
N ALA A 70 21.59 11.15 -3.30
CA ALA A 70 21.38 11.87 -2.04
C ALA A 70 22.22 11.28 -0.89
N ASP A 71 22.40 12.09 0.16
CA ASP A 71 22.88 11.56 1.43
C ASP A 71 21.92 10.46 1.95
N PRO A 72 22.42 9.32 2.46
CA PRO A 72 21.55 8.21 2.85
C PRO A 72 20.51 8.56 3.93
N ASP A 73 20.82 9.45 4.88
CA ASP A 73 19.85 9.87 5.90
C ASP A 73 18.74 10.72 5.25
N ALA A 74 19.12 11.61 4.33
CA ALA A 74 18.18 12.43 3.57
C ALA A 74 17.27 11.56 2.67
N ALA A 75 17.84 10.53 2.03
CA ALA A 75 17.07 9.59 1.22
C ALA A 75 16.02 8.85 2.06
N VAL A 76 16.42 8.28 3.22
CA VAL A 76 15.49 7.59 4.13
C VAL A 76 14.41 8.52 4.67
N ALA A 77 14.75 9.78 4.99
CA ALA A 77 13.79 10.78 5.42
C ALA A 77 12.75 11.07 4.33
N ALA A 78 13.19 11.33 3.10
CA ALA A 78 12.29 11.55 1.96
C ALA A 78 11.38 10.34 1.69
N MET A 79 11.94 9.13 1.71
CA MET A 79 11.17 7.88 1.59
C MET A 79 10.10 7.75 2.69
N THR A 80 10.45 8.13 3.91
CA THR A 80 9.55 8.07 5.08
C THR A 80 8.42 9.10 4.96
N GLU A 81 8.73 10.32 4.51
CA GLU A 81 7.75 11.38 4.27
C GLU A 81 6.77 10.97 3.17
N ALA A 82 7.26 10.46 2.03
CA ALA A 82 6.42 9.97 0.95
C ALA A 82 5.50 8.82 1.40
N ALA A 83 6.02 7.81 2.10
CA ALA A 83 5.20 6.73 2.65
C ALA A 83 4.09 7.23 3.60
N ALA A 84 4.36 8.30 4.35
CA ALA A 84 3.42 8.87 5.31
C ALA A 84 2.36 9.79 4.66
N ALA A 85 2.65 10.38 3.50
CA ALA A 85 1.71 11.20 2.75
C ALA A 85 0.56 10.37 2.15
N VAL A 86 0.87 9.14 1.72
CA VAL A 86 -0.13 8.23 1.13
C VAL A 86 -1.20 7.82 2.14
N ARG A 87 -2.45 8.07 1.78
CA ARG A 87 -3.64 7.46 2.39
C ARG A 87 -4.01 6.18 1.66
N PRO A 88 -3.84 5.00 2.28
CA PRO A 88 -4.06 3.74 1.60
C PRO A 88 -5.49 3.24 1.76
N GLY A 89 -6.02 2.62 0.71
CA GLY A 89 -7.24 1.83 0.72
C GLY A 89 -7.09 0.52 -0.05
N ALA A 90 -8.07 -0.36 0.08
CA ALA A 90 -8.10 -1.63 -0.62
C ALA A 90 -9.51 -1.97 -1.10
N LEU A 91 -9.57 -2.69 -2.22
CA LEU A 91 -10.79 -3.28 -2.75
C LEU A 91 -10.59 -4.80 -2.80
N THR A 92 -11.55 -5.55 -2.28
CA THR A 92 -11.51 -7.01 -2.27
C THR A 92 -12.90 -7.61 -2.40
N ARG A 93 -12.98 -8.93 -2.57
CA ARG A 93 -14.23 -9.68 -2.60
C ARG A 93 -14.43 -10.43 -1.29
N ALA A 94 -15.67 -10.47 -0.82
CA ALA A 94 -16.05 -11.25 0.34
C ALA A 94 -15.90 -12.75 0.05
N GLU A 95 -15.11 -13.47 0.84
CA GLU A 95 -15.02 -14.94 0.73
C GLU A 95 -16.20 -15.63 1.42
N ARG A 96 -16.79 -14.99 2.42
CA ARG A 96 -17.87 -15.53 3.25
C ARG A 96 -18.82 -14.43 3.69
N ALA A 97 -20.01 -14.83 4.11
CA ALA A 97 -20.96 -13.90 4.71
C ALA A 97 -20.45 -13.36 6.06
N ALA A 98 -20.74 -12.10 6.34
CA ALA A 98 -20.43 -11.45 7.61
C ALA A 98 -21.34 -10.23 7.87
N GLU A 99 -21.52 -9.88 9.13
CA GLU A 99 -22.09 -8.59 9.53
C GLU A 99 -20.97 -7.56 9.66
N THR A 100 -21.12 -6.39 9.05
CA THR A 100 -20.14 -5.30 9.08
C THR A 100 -20.80 -4.00 9.56
N GLN A 101 -19.99 -2.98 9.88
CA GLN A 101 -20.53 -1.68 10.31
C GLN A 101 -21.35 -0.97 9.23
N VAL A 102 -21.13 -1.29 7.95
CA VAL A 102 -21.86 -0.70 6.83
C VAL A 102 -23.00 -1.59 6.32
N GLY A 103 -23.24 -2.74 6.97
CA GLY A 103 -24.31 -3.68 6.64
C GLY A 103 -23.81 -5.13 6.47
N PRO A 104 -24.74 -6.06 6.19
CA PRO A 104 -24.39 -7.44 5.89
C PRO A 104 -23.64 -7.52 4.55
N VAL A 105 -22.68 -8.43 4.47
CA VAL A 105 -21.98 -8.78 3.23
C VAL A 105 -22.21 -10.25 2.90
N ALA A 106 -22.46 -10.53 1.63
CA ALA A 106 -22.59 -11.87 1.07
C ALA A 106 -21.30 -12.28 0.32
N PRO A 107 -20.99 -13.58 0.20
CA PRO A 107 -19.85 -14.05 -0.58
C PRO A 107 -19.89 -13.53 -2.03
N GLY A 108 -18.74 -13.09 -2.55
CA GLY A 108 -18.57 -12.57 -3.91
C GLY A 108 -18.78 -11.06 -4.07
N GLN A 109 -19.44 -10.41 -3.11
CA GLN A 109 -19.63 -8.96 -3.09
C GLN A 109 -18.30 -8.22 -2.92
N TRP A 110 -18.22 -7.03 -3.52
CA TRP A 110 -17.10 -6.13 -3.34
C TRP A 110 -17.14 -5.45 -1.99
N ILE A 111 -15.96 -5.33 -1.38
CA ILE A 111 -15.73 -4.72 -0.08
C ILE A 111 -14.65 -3.65 -0.27
N GLY A 112 -14.94 -2.45 0.23
CA GLY A 112 -13.98 -1.35 0.31
C GLY A 112 -13.42 -1.24 1.72
N ILE A 113 -12.11 -1.09 1.84
CA ILE A 113 -11.41 -1.04 3.12
C ILE A 113 -10.56 0.24 3.20
N VAL A 114 -10.70 0.98 4.28
CA VAL A 114 -9.85 2.12 4.67
C VAL A 114 -9.53 1.97 6.15
N ASP A 115 -8.27 2.15 6.54
CA ASP A 115 -7.81 2.03 7.94
C ASP A 115 -8.31 0.76 8.66
N HIS A 116 -8.26 -0.38 7.96
CA HIS A 116 -8.73 -1.69 8.44
C HIS A 116 -10.25 -1.79 8.69
N ALA A 117 -11.03 -0.76 8.41
CA ALA A 117 -12.47 -0.76 8.50
C ALA A 117 -13.11 -1.01 7.13
N ILE A 118 -14.21 -1.79 7.11
CA ILE A 118 -15.04 -1.93 5.92
C ILE A 118 -15.91 -0.68 5.80
N VAL A 119 -15.76 0.04 4.68
CA VAL A 119 -16.42 1.34 4.45
C VAL A 119 -17.47 1.31 3.35
N ALA A 120 -17.52 0.23 2.56
CA ALA A 120 -18.48 0.02 1.49
C ALA A 120 -18.65 -1.47 1.19
N VAL A 121 -19.86 -1.86 0.83
CA VAL A 121 -20.23 -3.19 0.33
C VAL A 121 -21.19 -3.02 -0.84
N ASP A 122 -20.94 -3.68 -1.96
CA ASP A 122 -21.82 -3.67 -3.13
C ASP A 122 -21.58 -4.90 -4.03
N ASP A 123 -22.51 -5.23 -4.90
CA ASP A 123 -22.32 -6.26 -5.92
C ASP A 123 -21.36 -5.81 -7.04
N GLN A 124 -21.25 -4.50 -7.25
CA GLN A 124 -20.43 -3.88 -8.30
C GLN A 124 -19.19 -3.20 -7.73
N LEU A 125 -18.08 -3.27 -8.48
CA LEU A 125 -16.81 -2.66 -8.06
C LEU A 125 -16.90 -1.13 -8.01
N ALA A 126 -17.53 -0.53 -9.02
CA ALA A 126 -17.53 0.92 -9.21
C ALA A 126 -18.03 1.74 -8.00
N PRO A 127 -19.20 1.45 -7.39
CA PRO A 127 -19.66 2.20 -6.22
C PRO A 127 -18.74 2.02 -5.01
N VAL A 128 -18.17 0.83 -4.81
CA VAL A 128 -17.22 0.55 -3.72
C VAL A 128 -15.93 1.34 -3.92
N ALA A 129 -15.37 1.30 -5.13
CA ALA A 129 -14.15 2.02 -5.50
C ALA A 129 -14.33 3.53 -5.35
N SER A 130 -15.43 4.07 -5.87
CA SER A 130 -15.77 5.51 -5.74
C SER A 130 -15.85 5.93 -4.27
N ARG A 131 -16.52 5.13 -3.43
CA ARG A 131 -16.64 5.41 -1.99
C ARG A 131 -15.28 5.38 -1.28
N VAL A 132 -14.41 4.43 -1.60
CA VAL A 132 -13.06 4.37 -1.03
C VAL A 132 -12.26 5.60 -1.46
N LEU A 133 -12.22 5.93 -2.75
CA LEU A 133 -11.50 7.09 -3.27
C LEU A 133 -11.99 8.40 -2.64
N ASP A 134 -13.31 8.57 -2.47
CA ASP A 134 -13.88 9.75 -1.82
C ASP A 134 -13.46 9.88 -0.36
N LEU A 135 -13.25 8.77 0.35
CA LEU A 135 -12.80 8.76 1.75
C LEU A 135 -11.28 8.99 1.88
N LEU A 136 -10.50 8.51 0.92
CA LEU A 136 -9.07 8.74 0.88
C LEU A 136 -8.76 10.19 0.51
N TRP A 137 -9.60 10.84 -0.30
CA TRP A 137 -9.35 12.19 -0.82
C TRP A 137 -9.07 13.26 0.25
N HIS A 138 -8.22 14.23 -0.08
CA HIS A 138 -7.99 15.46 0.67
C HIS A 138 -7.62 16.63 -0.26
N ASP A 139 -7.64 17.85 0.27
CA ASP A 139 -7.43 19.09 -0.50
C ASP A 139 -6.00 19.25 -1.05
N GLY A 140 -5.07 18.39 -0.64
CA GLY A 140 -3.70 18.34 -1.16
C GLY A 140 -3.40 17.13 -2.03
N ALA A 141 -4.40 16.30 -2.36
CA ALA A 141 -4.18 15.10 -3.16
C ALA A 141 -3.91 15.45 -4.63
N GLU A 142 -2.78 15.02 -5.14
CA GLU A 142 -2.30 15.26 -6.49
C GLU A 142 -2.17 13.96 -7.29
N VAL A 143 -1.91 12.82 -6.61
CA VAL A 143 -1.68 11.52 -7.26
C VAL A 143 -2.61 10.46 -6.70
N VAL A 144 -3.13 9.61 -7.59
CA VAL A 144 -3.86 8.39 -7.25
C VAL A 144 -3.14 7.20 -7.87
N THR A 145 -2.52 6.38 -7.03
CA THR A 145 -1.88 5.14 -7.44
C THR A 145 -2.85 3.97 -7.29
N VAL A 146 -3.05 3.20 -8.36
CA VAL A 146 -3.84 1.97 -8.38
C VAL A 146 -2.89 0.79 -8.62
N LEU A 147 -2.66 0.00 -7.57
CA LEU A 147 -1.84 -1.21 -7.65
C LEU A 147 -2.73 -2.45 -7.86
N ARG A 148 -2.61 -3.06 -9.04
CA ARG A 148 -3.45 -4.17 -9.51
C ARG A 148 -2.86 -5.53 -9.13
N GLY A 149 -3.66 -6.35 -8.46
CA GLY A 149 -3.32 -7.70 -8.05
C GLY A 149 -3.57 -8.73 -9.15
N HIS A 150 -3.32 -10.01 -8.82
CA HIS A 150 -3.43 -11.11 -9.78
C HIS A 150 -4.84 -11.28 -10.38
N ASP A 151 -5.88 -11.06 -9.58
CA ASP A 151 -7.28 -11.25 -9.97
C ASP A 151 -7.93 -9.99 -10.55
N ALA A 152 -7.18 -8.91 -10.71
CA ALA A 152 -7.67 -7.65 -11.30
C ALA A 152 -7.67 -7.70 -12.82
N ARG A 153 -8.62 -7.00 -13.43
CA ARG A 153 -8.70 -6.80 -14.87
C ARG A 153 -8.31 -5.38 -15.23
N ASP A 154 -7.79 -5.19 -16.44
CA ASP A 154 -7.20 -3.91 -16.86
C ASP A 154 -8.18 -2.74 -16.90
N ASP A 155 -9.46 -2.99 -17.13
CA ASP A 155 -10.47 -1.98 -17.47
C ASP A 155 -11.56 -1.77 -16.41
N GLU A 156 -11.58 -2.58 -15.35
CA GLU A 156 -12.68 -2.60 -14.37
C GLU A 156 -12.85 -1.29 -13.58
N LEU A 157 -11.78 -0.50 -13.43
CA LEU A 157 -11.80 0.81 -12.74
C LEU A 157 -11.79 2.02 -13.67
N ALA A 158 -11.69 1.83 -14.99
CA ALA A 158 -11.49 2.93 -15.95
C ALA A 158 -12.54 4.04 -15.79
N GLY A 159 -13.83 3.68 -15.77
CA GLY A 159 -14.91 4.66 -15.61
C GLY A 159 -14.91 5.39 -14.26
N VAL A 160 -14.44 4.74 -13.19
CA VAL A 160 -14.33 5.36 -11.85
C VAL A 160 -13.21 6.39 -11.85
N LEU A 161 -12.07 6.04 -12.44
CA LEU A 161 -10.88 6.91 -12.51
C LEU A 161 -11.12 8.09 -13.46
N GLU A 162 -11.82 7.88 -14.57
CA GLU A 162 -12.25 8.96 -15.47
C GLU A 162 -13.19 9.96 -14.76
N GLU A 163 -14.16 9.46 -13.98
CA GLU A 163 -15.05 10.32 -13.20
C GLU A 163 -14.30 11.04 -12.09
N LEU A 164 -13.33 10.40 -11.44
CA LEU A 164 -12.47 11.04 -10.45
C LEU A 164 -11.70 12.21 -11.09
N ALA A 165 -11.07 11.99 -12.24
CA ALA A 165 -10.31 13.02 -12.96
C ALA A 165 -11.20 14.19 -13.41
N ARG A 166 -12.46 13.94 -13.78
CA ARG A 166 -13.43 15.02 -14.07
C ARG A 166 -13.79 15.84 -12.82
N ARG A 167 -13.99 15.18 -11.67
CA ARG A 167 -14.34 15.85 -10.40
C ARG A 167 -13.16 16.55 -9.75
N ARG A 168 -11.93 16.08 -10.02
CA ARG A 168 -10.67 16.54 -9.42
C ARG A 168 -9.68 16.95 -10.52
N PRO A 169 -9.86 18.11 -11.16
CA PRO A 169 -8.97 18.55 -12.23
C PRO A 169 -7.53 18.65 -11.75
N GLY A 170 -6.60 18.06 -12.49
CA GLY A 170 -5.17 18.08 -12.18
C GLY A 170 -4.67 16.86 -11.41
N VAL A 171 -5.55 15.94 -10.98
CA VAL A 171 -5.11 14.66 -10.40
C VAL A 171 -4.43 13.79 -11.45
N GLU A 172 -3.26 13.26 -11.12
CA GLU A 172 -2.59 12.22 -11.89
C GLU A 172 -3.03 10.84 -11.42
N VAL A 173 -3.33 9.95 -12.36
CA VAL A 173 -3.73 8.57 -12.06
C VAL A 173 -2.66 7.62 -12.59
N GLU A 174 -1.98 6.96 -11.68
CA GLU A 174 -0.98 5.95 -11.99
C GLU A 174 -1.55 4.55 -11.80
N GLN A 175 -1.35 3.67 -12.77
CA GLN A 175 -1.75 2.27 -12.67
C GLN A 175 -0.52 1.37 -12.74
N VAL A 176 -0.31 0.58 -11.68
CA VAL A 176 0.85 -0.29 -11.54
C VAL A 176 0.37 -1.73 -11.47
N GLU A 177 1.04 -2.63 -12.19
CA GLU A 177 0.83 -4.08 -12.05
C GLU A 177 1.65 -4.61 -10.87
N GLY A 178 0.96 -5.03 -9.81
CA GLY A 178 1.58 -5.53 -8.58
C GLY A 178 1.55 -7.05 -8.44
N GLY A 179 0.57 -7.72 -9.05
CA GLY A 179 0.45 -9.18 -9.04
C GLY A 179 0.19 -9.78 -7.66
N GLN A 180 -0.11 -8.97 -6.64
CA GLN A 180 -0.38 -9.48 -5.30
C GLN A 180 -1.62 -10.38 -5.30
N PRO A 181 -1.61 -11.50 -4.56
CA PRO A 181 -2.66 -12.53 -4.66
C PRO A 181 -3.89 -12.26 -3.79
N THR A 182 -3.88 -11.21 -2.97
CA THR A 182 -4.85 -11.04 -1.88
C THR A 182 -5.84 -9.91 -2.12
N TYR A 183 -5.35 -8.77 -2.58
CA TYR A 183 -6.17 -7.60 -2.84
C TYR A 183 -6.14 -7.36 -4.35
N PRO A 184 -7.27 -7.55 -5.06
CA PRO A 184 -7.38 -7.20 -6.46
C PRO A 184 -6.92 -5.75 -6.72
N TYR A 185 -7.28 -4.82 -5.85
CA TYR A 185 -6.80 -3.44 -5.97
C TYR A 185 -6.34 -2.91 -4.62
N LEU A 186 -5.16 -2.30 -4.60
CA LEU A 186 -4.72 -1.39 -3.56
C LEU A 186 -4.71 0.02 -4.14
N LEU A 187 -5.19 0.99 -3.36
CA LEU A 187 -5.29 2.39 -3.76
C LEU A 187 -4.42 3.22 -2.83
N GLY A 188 -3.60 4.10 -3.40
CA GLY A 188 -2.90 5.17 -2.67
C GLY A 188 -3.39 6.51 -3.17
N VAL A 189 -3.68 7.43 -2.26
CA VAL A 189 -3.98 8.83 -2.58
C VAL A 189 -3.00 9.69 -1.78
N GLU A 190 -2.26 10.55 -2.47
CA GLU A 190 -1.29 11.48 -1.87
C GLU A 190 -1.35 12.85 -2.52
#